data_AF-A0ABD5J8H3-F1
#
_entry.id   AF-A0ABD5J8H3-F1
#
_cell.length_a   1.000
_cell.length_b   1.000
_cell.length_c   1.000
_cell.angle_alpha   90.00
_cell.angle_beta   90.00
_cell.angle_gamma   90.00
#
_symmetry.space_group_name_H-M   'P 1'
#
loop_
_entity.id
_entity.type
_entity.pdbx_description
1 polymer ?
#
loop_
_entity_poly.entity_id
_entity_poly.type
_entity_poly.pdbx_seq_one_letter_code
_entity_poly.pdbx_strand_id
1 'polypeptide(L)'
;MADLEAGIWVRGVDYLSGWRDAKEAAAELGGALRLVGVETAGVRLCAASGTDGGGVVRLELSAASAREVAMLARVTAARLGRRG
;
A
#
# COMPACT_ATOMS: atom_id res chain seq x y z
N MET A 1 11.49 6.94 -13.38
CA MET A 1 12.49 6.36 -12.47
C MET A 1 12.16 6.88 -11.09
N ALA A 2 11.31 6.17 -10.35
CA ALA A 2 10.88 6.59 -9.02
C ALA A 2 11.85 6.02 -7.97
N ASP A 3 12.38 6.96 -7.22
CA ASP A 3 12.85 6.85 -5.83
C ASP A 3 14.13 6.06 -5.53
N LEU A 4 15.23 6.81 -5.49
CA LEU A 4 16.33 6.56 -4.57
C LEU A 4 16.46 7.80 -3.69
N GLU A 5 15.45 8.11 -2.86
CA GLU A 5 15.76 8.69 -1.56
C GLU A 5 16.59 7.64 -0.80
N ALA A 6 17.89 7.59 -1.12
CA ALA A 6 18.89 6.88 -0.35
C ALA A 6 18.98 7.59 1.00
N GLY A 7 18.01 7.30 1.87
CA GLY A 7 17.87 7.91 3.17
C GLY A 7 19.14 7.68 3.98
N ILE A 8 19.70 8.77 4.49
CA ILE A 8 20.78 8.72 5.46
C ILE A 8 20.23 7.97 6.68
N TRP A 9 20.82 6.80 6.98
CA TRP A 9 20.43 6.02 8.14
C TRP A 9 20.69 6.83 9.41
N VAL A 10 19.63 7.20 10.11
CA VAL A 10 19.73 7.93 11.37
C VAL A 10 19.91 6.91 12.49
N ARG A 11 20.99 7.04 13.27
CA ARG A 11 21.17 6.18 14.44
C ARG A 11 20.05 6.37 15.45
N GLY A 12 19.58 5.26 16.04
CA GLY A 12 18.52 5.25 17.04
C GLY A 12 17.11 5.15 16.48
N VAL A 13 16.94 5.20 15.15
CA VAL A 13 15.65 4.99 14.48
C VAL A 13 15.48 3.51 14.16
N ASP A 14 14.33 2.95 14.55
CA ASP A 14 14.01 1.54 14.30
C ASP A 14 13.35 1.34 12.93
N TYR A 15 14.16 1.43 11.89
CA TYR A 15 13.74 1.18 10.51
C TYR A 15 13.25 -0.26 10.28
N LEU A 16 13.75 -1.23 11.05
CA LEU A 16 13.40 -2.63 10.85
C LEU A 16 11.96 -2.92 11.30
N SER A 17 11.55 -2.38 12.45
CA SER A 17 10.18 -2.51 12.93
C SER A 17 9.20 -1.84 11.97
N GLY A 18 9.49 -0.63 11.50
CA GLY A 18 8.67 0.04 10.49
C GLY A 18 8.55 -0.73 9.18
N TRP A 19 9.66 -1.26 8.67
CA TRP A 19 9.63 -2.08 7.45
C TRP A 19 8.83 -3.38 7.63
N ARG A 20 8.93 -4.04 8.80
CA ARG A 20 8.15 -5.25 9.10
C ARG A 20 6.65 -4.98 9.12
N ASP A 21 6.24 -3.92 9.80
CA ASP A 21 4.85 -3.46 9.82
C ASP A 21 4.35 -3.16 8.41
N ALA A 22 5.12 -2.41 7.62
CA ALA A 22 4.80 -2.14 6.22
C ALA A 22 4.71 -3.41 5.37
N LYS A 23 5.54 -4.42 5.64
CA LYS A 23 5.52 -5.71 4.92
C LYS A 23 4.24 -6.49 5.19
N GLU A 24 3.79 -6.51 6.43
CA GLU A 24 2.53 -7.16 6.82
C GLU A 24 1.33 -6.43 6.19
N ALA A 25 1.29 -5.10 6.30
CA ALA A 25 0.25 -4.28 5.66
C ALA A 25 0.23 -4.44 4.13
N ALA A 26 1.39 -4.52 3.48
CA ALA A 26 1.48 -4.76 2.03
C ALA A 26 0.93 -6.15 1.65
N ALA A 27 1.20 -7.18 2.45
CA ALA A 27 0.67 -8.52 2.21
C ALA A 27 -0.86 -8.56 2.35
N GLU A 28 -1.40 -7.90 3.37
CA GLU A 28 -2.84 -7.78 3.58
C GLU A 28 -3.52 -7.04 2.42
N LEU A 29 -3.00 -5.88 2.01
CA LEU A 29 -3.51 -5.12 0.88
C LEU A 29 -3.46 -5.94 -0.42
N GLY A 30 -2.36 -6.64 -0.67
CA GLY A 30 -2.24 -7.53 -1.84
C GLY A 30 -3.19 -8.73 -1.80
N GLY A 31 -3.56 -9.21 -0.61
CA GLY A 31 -4.62 -10.21 -0.43
C GLY A 31 -6.00 -9.65 -0.76
N ALA A 32 -6.31 -8.47 -0.22
CA ALA A 32 -7.59 -7.79 -0.46
C ALA A 32 -7.81 -7.46 -1.94
N LEU A 33 -6.79 -6.92 -2.63
CA LEU A 33 -6.86 -6.61 -4.06
C LEU A 33 -7.13 -7.86 -4.92
N ARG A 34 -6.51 -9.00 -4.59
CA ARG A 34 -6.77 -10.27 -5.27
C ARG A 34 -8.19 -10.77 -5.01
N LEU A 35 -8.68 -10.65 -3.78
CA LEU A 35 -10.02 -11.11 -3.41
C LEU A 35 -11.11 -10.38 -4.21
N VAL A 36 -10.93 -9.09 -4.48
CA VAL A 36 -11.87 -8.27 -5.24
C VAL A 36 -11.66 -8.34 -6.76
N GLY A 37 -10.74 -9.19 -7.23
CA GLY A 37 -10.53 -9.47 -8.65
C GLY A 37 -9.72 -8.41 -9.41
N VAL A 38 -9.04 -7.48 -8.70
CA VAL A 38 -8.19 -6.48 -9.37
C VAL A 38 -7.05 -7.20 -10.07
N GLU A 39 -6.93 -6.98 -11.39
CA GLU A 39 -5.94 -7.61 -12.25
C GLU A 39 -4.51 -7.39 -11.71
N THR A 40 -3.85 -8.48 -11.36
CA THR A 40 -2.55 -8.48 -10.67
C THR A 40 -1.37 -8.23 -11.61
N ALA A 41 -1.56 -8.40 -12.92
CA ALA A 41 -0.52 -8.19 -13.92
C ALA A 41 0.07 -6.76 -13.96
N GLY A 42 -0.57 -5.80 -13.30
CA GLY A 42 -0.10 -4.42 -13.17
C GLY A 42 0.00 -3.89 -11.74
N VAL A 43 0.04 -4.77 -10.72
CA VAL A 43 0.10 -4.40 -9.31
C VAL A 43 1.51 -4.65 -8.78
N ARG A 44 2.16 -3.62 -8.24
CA ARG A 44 3.41 -3.76 -7.48
C ARG A 44 3.24 -3.13 -6.10
N LEU A 45 3.46 -3.94 -5.07
CA LEU A 45 3.48 -3.51 -3.68
C LEU A 45 4.90 -3.59 -3.14
N CYS A 46 5.37 -2.50 -2.56
CA CYS A 46 6.70 -2.39 -1.95
C CYS A 46 6.55 -1.89 -0.52
N ALA A 47 7.06 -2.65 0.43
CA ALA A 47 7.20 -2.21 1.81
C ALA A 47 8.54 -1.47 1.98
N ALA A 48 8.50 -0.34 2.66
CA ALA A 48 9.66 0.48 3.01
C ALA A 48 9.49 1.01 4.43
N SER A 49 10.59 1.48 5.01
CA SER A 49 10.57 2.36 6.17
C SER A 49 10.78 3.80 5.71
N GLY A 50 10.00 4.74 6.24
CA GLY A 50 10.21 6.17 6.08
C GLY A 50 11.48 6.66 6.77
N THR A 51 11.82 7.93 6.56
CA THR A 51 13.02 8.56 7.14
C THR A 51 12.96 8.65 8.67
N ASP A 52 11.75 8.63 9.24
CA ASP A 52 11.44 8.58 10.67
C ASP A 52 11.36 7.15 11.24
N GLY A 53 11.56 6.13 10.41
CA GLY A 53 11.42 4.72 10.79
C GLY A 53 10.00 4.19 10.75
N GLY A 54 9.01 5.00 10.35
CA GLY A 54 7.62 4.56 10.19
C GLY A 54 7.44 3.60 9.01
N GLY A 55 6.48 2.68 9.08
CA GLY A 55 6.16 1.79 7.98
C GLY A 55 5.48 2.53 6.81
N VAL A 56 5.93 2.26 5.58
CA VAL A 56 5.37 2.83 4.35
C VAL A 56 5.11 1.73 3.32
N VAL A 57 3.87 1.67 2.81
CA VAL A 57 3.51 0.80 1.69
C VAL A 57 3.39 1.65 0.42
N ARG A 58 4.19 1.32 -0.59
CA ARG A 58 4.09 1.91 -1.92
C ARG A 58 3.35 0.96 -2.84
N LEU A 59 2.32 1.48 -3.50
CA LEU A 59 1.51 0.76 -4.45
C LEU A 59 1.61 1.40 -5.83
N GLU A 60 2.02 0.61 -6.81
CA GLU A 60 1.96 0.96 -8.23
C GLU A 60 0.86 0.13 -8.89
N LEU A 61 0.01 0.82 -9.66
CA LEU A 61 -1.12 0.23 -10.37
C LEU A 61 -1.11 0.70 -11.83
N SER A 62 -1.59 -0.15 -12.73
CA SER A 62 -2.05 0.33 -14.04
C SER A 62 -3.21 1.34 -13.85
N ALA A 63 -3.39 2.26 -14.81
CA ALA A 63 -4.50 3.20 -14.77
C ALA A 63 -5.87 2.51 -14.75
N ALA A 64 -5.99 1.32 -15.37
CA ALA A 64 -7.21 0.51 -15.34
C ALA A 64 -7.47 -0.05 -13.93
N SER A 65 -6.47 -0.70 -13.34
CA SER A 65 -6.54 -1.26 -11.97
C SER A 65 -6.83 -0.15 -10.93
N ALA A 66 -6.23 1.04 -11.09
CA ALA A 66 -6.51 2.18 -10.21
C ALA A 66 -7.97 2.65 -10.27
N ARG A 67 -8.59 2.65 -11.47
CA ARG A 67 -10.01 3.00 -11.63
C ARG A 67 -10.93 1.96 -11.00
N GLU A 68 -10.58 0.68 -11.13
CA GLU A 68 -11.30 -0.43 -10.51
C GLU A 68 -11.27 -0.33 -8.98
N VAL A 69 -10.08 -0.14 -8.39
CA VAL A 69 -9.92 0.10 -6.95
C VAL A 69 -10.74 1.31 -6.48
N ALA A 70 -10.69 2.42 -7.21
CA ALA A 70 -11.48 3.61 -6.88
C ALA A 70 -13.00 3.35 -6.95
N MET A 71 -13.47 2.52 -7.89
CA MET A 71 -14.87 2.14 -7.98
C MET A 71 -15.28 1.30 -6.76
N LEU A 72 -14.50 0.28 -6.41
CA LEU A 72 -14.73 -0.58 -5.25
C LEU A 72 -14.77 0.21 -3.94
N ALA A 73 -13.85 1.17 -3.76
CA ALA A 73 -13.81 2.05 -2.60
C ALA A 73 -15.10 2.90 -2.48
N ARG A 74 -15.56 3.51 -3.59
CA ARG A 74 -16.80 4.31 -3.60
C ARG A 74 -18.04 3.45 -3.29
N VAL A 75 -18.14 2.26 -3.88
CA VAL A 75 -19.26 1.34 -3.62
C VAL A 75 -19.30 0.95 -2.14
N THR A 76 -18.14 0.68 -1.54
CA THR A 76 -18.03 0.32 -0.12
C THR A 76 -18.40 1.49 0.78
N ALA A 77 -17.87 2.69 0.52
CA ALA A 77 -18.22 3.90 1.26
C ALA A 77 -19.73 4.19 1.20
N ALA A 78 -20.36 4.06 0.03
CA ALA A 78 -21.80 4.23 -0.12
C ALA A 78 -22.61 3.17 0.64
N ARG A 79 -22.13 1.92 0.74
CA ARG A 79 -22.77 0.86 1.54
C ARG A 79 -22.66 1.12 3.03
N LEU A 80 -21.52 1.62 3.49
CA LEU A 80 -21.29 1.95 4.90
C LEU A 80 -22.07 3.20 5.33
N GLY A 81 -22.12 4.24 4.48
CA GLY A 81 -22.91 5.45 4.75
C GLY A 81 -24.42 5.22 4.78
N ARG A 82 -24.93 4.18 4.11
CA ARG A 82 -26.34 3.74 4.21
C ARG A 82 -26.66 2.92 5.46
N ARG A 83 -25.64 2.56 6.24
CA ARG A 83 -25.77 1.80 7.49
C ARG A 83 -25.67 2.69 8.73
N GLY A 84 -25.29 3.95 8.56
CA GLY A 84 -25.26 4.97 9.62
C GLY A 84 -26.53 5.80 9.68
#